data_AF-A0A0D2Q9X3-F1
#
_entry.id   AF-A0A0D2Q9X3-F1
#
_cell.length_a   1.000
_cell.length_b   1.000
_cell.length_c   1.000
_cell.angle_alpha   90.00
_cell.angle_beta   90.00
_cell.angle_gamma   90.00
#
_symmetry.space_group_name_H-M   'P 1'
#
loop_
_entity.id
_entity.type
_entity.pdbx_description
1 polymer ?
#
loop_
_entity_poly.entity_id
_entity_poly.type
_entity_poly.pdbx_seq_one_letter_code
_entity_poly.pdbx_strand_id
1 'polypeptide(L)'
;MVPSHRKPVKGRALSKSNQARSVGKKKRNVKASYASEDEDTTFTSEWNNCRRNIIDALRCYKKLWKDKRSRDKFSNQHKMSPEQGRCRGLALDGRVANILKVSGKWVNTIKQIGCFPGIKIGDEYHWRGELCVFGLHYNFQRGIDYISSVEGETLATSIVDSCRYDGGIISRVPCPNLTYTGEGENRDQMLEGGNLALKNNIHYKKPVRVIRKYNSDNNANASRYKFVYEGLYRVTRFDKEIESGFSVYKFQLDMLEDHQQYDSKWKQKRIWRH
;
A
#
# COMPACT_ATOMS: atom_id res chain seq x y z
N MET A 1 -11.97 62.01 -13.83
CA MET A 1 -11.48 62.88 -14.93
C MET A 1 -9.98 63.06 -14.76
N VAL A 2 -9.21 62.74 -15.79
CA VAL A 2 -7.74 62.93 -15.94
C VAL A 2 -7.56 64.12 -16.91
N PRO A 3 -6.40 64.75 -17.21
CA PRO A 3 -5.09 64.97 -16.55
C PRO A 3 -4.70 66.47 -16.47
N SER A 4 -3.49 66.82 -16.02
CA SER A 4 -2.68 67.88 -16.68
C SER A 4 -1.19 67.79 -16.33
N HIS A 5 -0.34 67.91 -17.35
CA HIS A 5 1.13 67.96 -17.32
C HIS A 5 1.66 69.40 -17.19
N ARG A 6 2.83 69.61 -16.55
CA ARG A 6 4.12 70.00 -17.20
C ARG A 6 5.23 70.32 -16.17
N LYS A 7 6.47 70.00 -16.60
CA LYS A 7 7.83 70.12 -16.00
C LYS A 7 8.32 71.61 -16.00
N PRO A 8 9.61 72.05 -15.76
CA PRO A 8 10.91 71.32 -15.79
C PRO A 8 12.12 71.91 -14.97
N VAL A 9 13.35 71.38 -15.25
CA VAL A 9 14.72 72.03 -15.26
C VAL A 9 15.55 72.02 -13.95
N LYS A 10 16.88 71.81 -13.88
CA LYS A 10 18.01 71.40 -14.78
C LYS A 10 19.28 71.15 -13.93
N GLY A 11 20.26 70.43 -14.50
CA GLY A 11 21.71 70.52 -14.21
C GLY A 11 22.39 69.15 -14.29
N ARG A 12 22.87 68.64 -15.45
CA ARG A 12 24.12 68.92 -16.21
C ARG A 12 25.37 68.81 -15.29
N ALA A 13 26.37 67.95 -15.52
CA ALA A 13 27.19 67.71 -16.73
C ALA A 13 27.88 66.31 -16.65
N LEU A 14 28.00 65.52 -17.74
CA LEU A 14 29.20 65.29 -18.61
C LEU A 14 30.46 64.82 -17.84
N SER A 15 31.21 63.76 -18.17
CA SER A 15 31.50 63.15 -19.47
C SER A 15 32.30 61.83 -19.38
N LYS A 16 32.13 60.95 -20.40
CA LYS A 16 33.13 60.13 -21.14
C LYS A 16 34.03 59.14 -20.35
N SER A 17 33.78 57.83 -20.41
CA SER A 17 34.15 56.84 -21.46
C SER A 17 35.61 56.39 -21.44
N ASN A 18 35.85 55.09 -21.20
CA ASN A 18 36.89 54.29 -21.86
C ASN A 18 36.54 52.78 -21.82
N GLN A 19 36.55 52.16 -23.00
CA GLN A 19 36.59 50.72 -23.30
C GLN A 19 37.87 50.08 -22.72
N ALA A 20 38.09 48.78 -22.52
CA ALA A 20 37.38 47.51 -22.69
C ALA A 20 38.15 46.44 -21.87
N ARG A 21 37.52 45.29 -21.58
CA ARG A 21 38.13 43.94 -21.70
C ARG A 21 37.07 42.87 -21.40
N SER A 22 36.77 42.05 -22.40
CA SER A 22 35.97 40.84 -22.25
C SER A 22 36.81 39.75 -21.58
N VAL A 23 36.38 39.28 -20.41
CA VAL A 23 36.93 38.08 -19.77
C VAL A 23 35.83 37.03 -19.75
N GLY A 24 36.06 35.94 -20.46
CA GLY A 24 35.09 34.87 -20.68
C GLY A 24 34.58 34.28 -19.38
N LYS A 25 33.25 34.29 -19.21
CA LYS A 25 32.58 33.51 -18.16
C LYS A 25 32.65 32.03 -18.56
N LYS A 26 33.55 31.27 -17.94
CA LYS A 26 33.48 29.80 -17.93
C LYS A 26 32.11 29.41 -17.35
N LYS A 27 31.22 28.88 -18.19
CA LYS A 27 30.00 28.21 -17.75
C LYS A 27 30.40 27.01 -16.90
N ARG A 28 30.30 27.14 -15.58
CA ARG A 28 30.25 25.98 -14.68
C ARG A 28 28.89 25.32 -14.90
N ASN A 29 28.87 24.24 -15.68
CA ASN A 29 27.76 23.30 -15.69
C ASN A 29 27.70 22.62 -14.33
N VAL A 30 27.01 23.23 -13.37
CA VAL A 30 26.49 22.50 -12.22
C VAL A 30 25.35 21.66 -12.78
N LYS A 31 25.55 20.35 -12.91
CA LYS A 31 24.44 19.41 -13.09
C LYS A 31 23.52 19.62 -11.88
N ALA A 32 22.44 20.37 -12.09
CA ALA A 32 21.31 20.35 -11.18
C ALA A 32 20.80 18.92 -11.18
N SER A 33 21.10 18.17 -10.11
CA SER A 33 20.37 16.95 -9.81
C SER A 33 18.93 17.37 -9.61
N TYR A 34 18.06 16.94 -10.52
CA TYR A 34 16.62 17.03 -10.34
C TYR A 34 16.26 16.22 -9.10
N ALA A 35 16.17 16.88 -7.94
CA ALA A 35 15.46 16.31 -6.80
C ALA A 35 13.98 16.28 -7.21
N SER A 36 13.46 15.09 -7.46
CA SER A 36 12.02 14.91 -7.69
C SER A 36 11.28 15.35 -6.44
N GLU A 37 10.22 16.16 -6.61
CA GLU A 37 9.36 16.72 -5.54
C GLU A 37 8.65 15.65 -4.65
N ASP A 38 8.96 14.36 -4.83
CA ASP A 38 8.34 13.21 -4.17
C ASP A 38 9.22 12.54 -3.07
N GLU A 39 10.46 13.00 -2.83
CA GLU A 39 11.30 12.39 -1.80
C GLU A 39 10.90 12.85 -0.40
N ASP A 40 10.24 11.96 0.35
CA ASP A 40 10.03 12.14 1.77
C ASP A 40 11.37 11.96 2.50
N THR A 41 11.94 13.08 2.96
CA THR A 41 13.21 13.11 3.71
C THR A 41 13.15 12.35 5.04
N THR A 42 11.95 11.98 5.52
CA THR A 42 11.73 11.16 6.71
C THR A 42 12.14 9.69 6.50
N PHE A 43 12.16 9.22 5.24
CA PHE A 43 12.43 7.82 4.91
C PHE A 43 13.75 7.65 4.15
N THR A 44 14.30 6.44 4.20
CA THR A 44 15.56 6.11 3.52
C THR A 44 15.40 6.15 1.99
N SER A 45 16.50 6.32 1.26
CA SER A 45 16.51 6.27 -0.20
C SER A 45 16.00 4.92 -0.75
N GLU A 46 16.33 3.82 -0.09
CA GLU A 46 15.79 2.49 -0.39
C GLU A 46 14.26 2.46 -0.26
N TRP A 47 13.73 3.00 0.84
CA TRP A 47 12.29 3.09 1.07
C TRP A 47 11.60 3.94 -0.02
N ASN A 48 12.17 5.11 -0.36
CA ASN A 48 11.64 5.98 -1.41
C ASN A 48 11.69 5.31 -2.79
N ASN A 49 12.72 4.50 -3.08
CA ASN A 49 12.78 3.70 -4.31
C ASN A 49 11.69 2.63 -4.35
N CYS A 50 11.44 1.92 -3.23
CA CYS A 50 10.32 1.00 -3.10
C CYS A 50 8.97 1.71 -3.29
N ARG A 51 8.81 2.92 -2.73
CA ARG A 51 7.60 3.74 -2.90
C ARG A 51 7.34 4.06 -4.37
N ARG A 52 8.37 4.47 -5.11
CA ARG A 52 8.28 4.72 -6.56
C ARG A 52 7.84 3.47 -7.32
N ASN A 53 8.41 2.31 -7.03
CA ASN A 53 8.02 1.04 -7.64
C ASN A 53 6.54 0.69 -7.38
N ILE A 54 6.06 0.92 -6.15
CA ILE A 54 4.64 0.72 -5.80
C ILE A 54 3.74 1.69 -6.58
N ILE A 55 4.10 2.98 -6.67
CA ILE A 55 3.34 3.99 -7.43
C ILE A 55 3.27 3.60 -8.91
N ASP A 56 4.37 3.14 -9.50
CA ASP A 56 4.42 2.73 -10.90
C ASP A 56 3.59 1.46 -11.16
N ALA A 57 3.64 0.49 -10.26
CA ALA A 57 2.81 -0.71 -10.31
C ALA A 57 1.32 -0.34 -10.19
N LEU A 58 0.96 0.56 -9.28
CA LEU A 58 -0.41 1.07 -9.10
C LEU A 58 -0.90 1.84 -10.34
N ARG A 59 -0.03 2.64 -10.96
CA ARG A 59 -0.34 3.34 -12.22
C ARG A 59 -0.61 2.34 -13.34
N CYS A 60 0.18 1.28 -13.43
CA CYS A 60 -0.05 0.17 -14.37
C CYS A 60 -1.37 -0.54 -14.09
N TYR A 61 -1.64 -0.89 -12.82
CA TYR A 61 -2.88 -1.53 -12.39
C TYR A 61 -4.10 -0.69 -12.78
N LYS A 62 -4.13 0.60 -12.45
CA LYS A 62 -5.24 1.51 -12.78
C LYS A 62 -5.43 1.66 -14.29
N LYS A 63 -4.34 1.70 -15.06
CA LYS A 63 -4.40 1.75 -16.53
C LYS A 63 -5.03 0.48 -17.10
N LEU A 64 -4.55 -0.69 -16.66
CA LEU A 64 -5.10 -1.98 -17.08
C LEU A 64 -6.55 -2.14 -16.62
N TRP A 65 -6.92 -1.65 -15.45
CA TRP A 65 -8.31 -1.69 -15.00
C TRP A 65 -9.25 -0.90 -15.93
N LYS A 66 -8.84 0.30 -16.35
CA LYS A 66 -9.67 1.20 -17.16
C LYS A 66 -9.69 0.87 -18.65
N ASP A 67 -8.55 0.48 -19.22
CA ASP A 67 -8.39 0.32 -20.66
C ASP A 67 -8.24 -1.14 -21.10
N LYS A 68 -9.28 -1.67 -21.75
CA LYS A 68 -9.28 -3.03 -22.32
C LYS A 68 -8.20 -3.21 -23.38
N ARG A 69 -7.90 -2.19 -24.21
CA ARG A 69 -6.86 -2.32 -25.26
C ARG A 69 -5.49 -2.56 -24.64
N SER A 70 -5.16 -1.81 -23.59
CA SER A 70 -3.94 -2.04 -22.81
C SER A 70 -3.91 -3.45 -22.19
N ARG A 71 -5.03 -3.93 -21.62
CA ARG A 71 -5.09 -5.32 -21.09
C ARG A 71 -4.85 -6.37 -22.17
N ASP A 72 -5.49 -6.23 -23.32
CA ASP A 72 -5.35 -7.18 -24.43
C ASP A 72 -3.90 -7.19 -24.94
N LYS A 73 -3.28 -6.01 -25.09
CA LYS A 73 -1.87 -5.87 -25.46
C LYS A 73 -0.94 -6.60 -24.49
N PHE A 74 -1.09 -6.36 -23.19
CA PHE A 74 -0.27 -7.03 -22.17
C PHE A 74 -0.53 -8.54 -22.11
N SER A 75 -1.80 -8.96 -22.23
CA SER A 75 -2.17 -10.38 -22.26
C SER A 75 -1.48 -11.09 -23.42
N ASN A 76 -1.55 -10.53 -24.63
CA ASN A 76 -0.92 -11.09 -25.83
C ASN A 76 0.61 -11.13 -25.72
N GLN A 77 1.23 -10.06 -25.21
CA GLN A 77 2.68 -9.99 -25.02
C GLN A 77 3.21 -11.09 -24.09
N HIS A 78 2.42 -11.48 -23.09
CA HIS A 78 2.79 -12.51 -22.12
C HIS A 78 2.09 -13.86 -22.36
N LYS A 79 1.59 -14.11 -23.59
CA LYS A 79 0.95 -15.37 -24.01
C LYS A 79 -0.20 -15.83 -23.10
N MET A 80 -0.95 -14.89 -22.53
CA MET A 80 -2.14 -15.17 -21.73
C MET A 80 -3.37 -15.34 -22.63
N SER A 81 -4.33 -16.16 -22.19
CA SER A 81 -5.61 -16.28 -22.86
C SER A 81 -6.33 -14.93 -22.92
N PRO A 82 -7.04 -14.62 -24.01
CA PRO A 82 -7.79 -13.37 -24.14
C PRO A 82 -8.89 -13.25 -23.08
N GLU A 83 -9.42 -12.03 -22.89
CA GLU A 83 -10.56 -11.80 -22.01
C GLU A 83 -11.79 -12.51 -22.62
N GLN A 84 -12.27 -13.57 -21.98
CA GLN A 84 -13.47 -14.30 -22.38
C GLN A 84 -14.70 -13.61 -21.77
N GLY A 85 -15.61 -13.11 -22.62
CA GLY A 85 -16.87 -12.49 -22.16
C GLY A 85 -16.69 -11.15 -21.45
N ARG A 86 -17.72 -10.72 -20.69
CA ARG A 86 -17.67 -9.48 -19.90
C ARG A 86 -16.89 -9.70 -18.61
N CYS A 87 -15.67 -9.17 -18.50
CA CYS A 87 -14.89 -9.19 -17.26
C CYS A 87 -15.13 -7.89 -16.46
N ARG A 88 -15.75 -7.99 -15.27
CA ARG A 88 -16.06 -6.84 -14.39
C ARG A 88 -15.87 -7.20 -12.92
N GLY A 89 -15.75 -6.17 -12.07
CA GLY A 89 -15.63 -6.34 -10.62
C GLY A 89 -14.48 -7.27 -10.24
N LEU A 90 -14.74 -8.23 -9.35
CA LEU A 90 -13.73 -9.18 -8.85
C LEU A 90 -13.07 -10.02 -9.95
N ALA A 91 -13.78 -10.36 -11.02
CA ALA A 91 -13.19 -11.10 -12.14
C ALA A 91 -12.15 -10.25 -12.88
N LEU A 92 -12.43 -8.95 -13.06
CA LEU A 92 -11.50 -8.01 -13.66
C LEU A 92 -10.29 -7.76 -12.74
N ASP A 93 -10.53 -7.67 -11.43
CA ASP A 93 -9.47 -7.56 -10.43
C ASP A 93 -8.46 -8.70 -10.51
N GLY A 94 -8.94 -9.93 -10.38
CA GLY A 94 -8.08 -11.11 -10.50
C GLY A 94 -7.33 -11.16 -11.83
N ARG A 95 -7.99 -10.77 -12.93
CA ARG A 95 -7.36 -10.74 -14.26
C ARG A 95 -6.24 -9.69 -14.35
N VAL A 96 -6.49 -8.46 -13.93
CA VAL A 96 -5.50 -7.38 -13.95
C VAL A 96 -4.31 -7.72 -13.07
N ALA A 97 -4.56 -8.21 -11.85
CA ALA A 97 -3.50 -8.62 -10.94
C ALA A 97 -2.66 -9.77 -11.53
N ASN A 98 -3.29 -10.75 -12.20
CA ASN A 98 -2.56 -11.84 -12.86
C ASN A 98 -1.72 -11.36 -14.05
N ILE A 99 -2.23 -10.42 -14.86
CA ILE A 99 -1.44 -9.79 -15.94
C ILE A 99 -0.19 -9.12 -15.37
N LEU A 100 -0.33 -8.38 -14.26
CA LEU A 100 0.81 -7.76 -13.58
C LEU A 100 1.78 -8.80 -13.01
N LYS A 101 1.27 -9.95 -12.57
CA LYS A 101 2.08 -11.06 -12.05
C LYS A 101 2.99 -11.63 -13.13
N VAL A 102 2.40 -12.04 -14.26
CA VAL A 102 3.15 -12.67 -15.37
C VAL A 102 4.06 -11.68 -16.10
N SER A 103 3.76 -10.38 -16.01
CA SER A 103 4.62 -9.32 -16.55
C SER A 103 5.74 -8.88 -15.61
N GLY A 104 5.90 -9.55 -14.46
CA GLY A 104 6.97 -9.25 -13.49
C GLY A 104 6.81 -7.88 -12.83
N LYS A 105 5.57 -7.36 -12.77
CA LYS A 105 5.25 -6.04 -12.21
C LYS A 105 4.74 -6.08 -10.77
N TRP A 106 4.64 -7.26 -10.18
CA TRP A 106 4.44 -7.37 -8.73
C TRP A 106 5.69 -6.89 -8.01
N VAL A 107 5.48 -6.14 -6.94
CA VAL A 107 6.53 -5.62 -6.07
C VAL A 107 6.39 -6.26 -4.70
N ASN A 108 7.46 -6.25 -3.90
CA ASN A 108 7.46 -6.86 -2.58
C ASN A 108 6.96 -8.31 -2.61
N THR A 109 7.50 -9.16 -3.49
CA THR A 109 6.98 -10.52 -3.73
C THR A 109 7.33 -11.53 -2.63
N ILE A 110 8.24 -11.17 -1.74
CA ILE A 110 8.71 -12.01 -0.63
C ILE A 110 7.87 -11.67 0.61
N LYS A 111 7.07 -12.63 1.06
CA LYS A 111 6.30 -12.51 2.31
C LYS A 111 7.25 -12.29 3.49
N GLN A 112 6.93 -11.31 4.33
CA GLN A 112 7.67 -11.03 5.57
C GLN A 112 6.74 -10.53 6.68
N ILE A 113 7.25 -10.55 7.92
CA ILE A 113 6.64 -9.96 9.11
C ILE A 113 7.02 -8.48 9.20
N GLY A 114 6.14 -7.65 9.76
CA GLY A 114 6.38 -6.22 9.98
C GLY A 114 6.03 -5.35 8.77
N CYS A 115 6.59 -4.14 8.73
CA CYS A 115 6.32 -3.16 7.68
C CYS A 115 7.01 -3.54 6.35
N PHE A 116 6.43 -3.09 5.24
CA PHE A 116 7.07 -3.15 3.93
C PHE A 116 7.68 -1.79 3.55
N PRO A 117 8.91 -1.76 3.00
CA PRO A 117 9.45 -0.53 2.43
C PRO A 117 8.51 0.03 1.36
N GLY A 118 8.32 1.35 1.38
CA GLY A 118 7.48 2.05 0.42
C GLY A 118 5.96 2.01 0.68
N ILE A 119 5.49 1.44 1.80
CA ILE A 119 4.08 1.48 2.21
C ILE A 119 3.94 2.32 3.49
N LYS A 120 3.03 3.29 3.50
CA LYS A 120 2.73 4.14 4.65
C LYS A 120 1.38 3.79 5.26
N ILE A 121 1.25 3.91 6.58
CA ILE A 121 -0.05 3.94 7.26
C ILE A 121 -0.93 5.00 6.61
N GLY A 122 -2.19 4.64 6.34
CA GLY A 122 -3.14 5.48 5.60
C GLY A 122 -3.09 5.30 4.09
N ASP A 123 -2.16 4.54 3.51
CA ASP A 123 -2.20 4.23 2.08
C ASP A 123 -3.51 3.49 1.74
N GLU A 124 -4.18 3.94 0.67
CA GLU A 124 -5.51 3.48 0.25
C GLU A 124 -5.48 2.72 -1.08
N TYR A 125 -6.27 1.65 -1.14
CA TYR A 125 -6.40 0.76 -2.29
C TYR A 125 -7.87 0.45 -2.56
N HIS A 126 -8.26 0.08 -3.78
CA HIS A 126 -9.68 -0.14 -4.12
C HIS A 126 -10.03 -1.62 -4.29
N TRP A 127 -9.04 -2.45 -4.61
CA TRP A 127 -9.23 -3.85 -4.94
C TRP A 127 -8.29 -4.76 -4.15
N ARG A 128 -8.70 -6.03 -3.95
CA ARG A 128 -7.83 -7.01 -3.27
C ARG A 128 -6.58 -7.30 -4.11
N GLY A 129 -6.68 -7.26 -5.43
CA GLY A 129 -5.52 -7.42 -6.30
C GLY A 129 -4.50 -6.30 -6.21
N GLU A 130 -4.90 -5.08 -5.81
CA GLU A 130 -3.93 -4.03 -5.47
C GLU A 130 -3.06 -4.46 -4.28
N LEU A 131 -3.67 -4.95 -3.19
CA LEU A 131 -2.95 -5.44 -2.01
C LEU A 131 -1.96 -6.57 -2.36
N CYS A 132 -2.36 -7.48 -3.26
CA CYS A 132 -1.53 -8.58 -3.76
C CYS A 132 -0.35 -8.11 -4.60
N VAL A 133 -0.58 -7.20 -5.55
CA VAL A 133 0.46 -6.70 -6.45
C VAL A 133 1.56 -5.97 -5.69
N PHE A 134 1.24 -5.36 -4.54
CA PHE A 134 2.18 -4.56 -3.75
C PHE A 134 2.78 -5.30 -2.54
N GLY A 135 2.40 -6.56 -2.35
CA GLY A 135 2.91 -7.41 -1.27
C GLY A 135 2.39 -7.05 0.13
N LEU A 136 1.32 -6.25 0.23
CA LEU A 136 0.72 -5.89 1.51
C LEU A 136 -0.07 -7.08 2.10
N HIS A 137 -0.77 -7.81 1.22
CA HIS A 137 -1.50 -9.04 1.47
C HIS A 137 -1.57 -9.86 0.16
N TYR A 138 -1.15 -11.11 0.18
CA TYR A 138 -0.90 -12.03 -0.94
C TYR A 138 -2.07 -12.94 -1.30
N ASN A 139 -3.11 -13.02 -0.47
CA ASN A 139 -4.32 -13.77 -0.78
C ASN A 139 -5.41 -12.89 -1.39
N PHE A 140 -6.12 -13.35 -2.43
CA PHE A 140 -7.25 -12.60 -2.99
C PHE A 140 -8.54 -12.75 -2.20
N GLN A 141 -8.69 -13.86 -1.47
CA GLN A 141 -9.97 -14.27 -0.88
C GLN A 141 -9.91 -14.34 0.64
N ARG A 142 -8.86 -14.98 1.18
CA ARG A 142 -8.71 -15.21 2.62
C ARG A 142 -8.51 -13.91 3.39
N GLY A 143 -8.95 -13.90 4.65
CA GLY A 143 -8.77 -12.73 5.51
C GLY A 143 -7.37 -12.69 6.10
N ILE A 144 -6.76 -13.85 6.36
CA ILE A 144 -5.49 -14.01 7.05
C ILE A 144 -4.45 -14.53 6.06
N ASP A 145 -3.33 -13.83 5.98
CA ASP A 145 -2.13 -14.31 5.30
C ASP A 145 -1.04 -14.67 6.30
N TYR A 146 -0.37 -15.78 6.05
CA TYR A 146 0.69 -16.29 6.91
C TYR A 146 1.87 -16.86 6.10
N ILE A 147 2.96 -17.08 6.81
CA ILE A 147 4.17 -17.80 6.37
C ILE A 147 4.35 -19.04 7.23
N SER A 148 5.09 -20.03 6.71
CA SER A 148 5.41 -21.27 7.43
C SER A 148 6.92 -21.50 7.49
N SER A 149 7.44 -21.93 8.63
CA SER A 149 8.85 -22.32 8.77
C SER A 149 9.06 -23.69 8.12
N VAL A 150 10.32 -24.05 7.96
CA VAL A 150 10.72 -25.42 7.59
C VAL A 150 10.27 -26.44 8.65
N GLU A 151 10.17 -26.00 9.91
CA GLU A 151 9.74 -26.80 11.07
C GLU A 151 8.21 -26.87 11.21
N GLY A 152 7.46 -26.24 10.29
CA GLY A 152 5.99 -26.27 10.27
C GLY A 152 5.31 -25.21 11.16
N GLU A 153 6.08 -24.35 11.83
CA GLU A 153 5.52 -23.23 12.60
C GLU A 153 4.91 -22.20 11.67
N THR A 154 3.74 -21.66 11.99
CA THR A 154 3.07 -20.63 11.17
C THR A 154 3.02 -19.29 11.88
N LEU A 155 3.18 -18.20 11.13
CA LEU A 155 3.04 -16.83 11.63
C LEU A 155 2.19 -16.01 10.67
N ALA A 156 1.14 -15.38 11.19
CA ALA A 156 0.34 -14.42 10.44
C ALA A 156 1.19 -13.18 10.14
N THR A 157 1.13 -12.76 8.89
CA THR A 157 1.85 -11.59 8.36
C THR A 157 0.93 -10.40 8.16
N SER A 158 -0.33 -10.65 7.76
CA SER A 158 -1.33 -9.60 7.55
C SER A 158 -2.74 -10.14 7.68
N ILE A 159 -3.66 -9.26 8.06
CA ILE A 159 -5.11 -9.50 8.01
C ILE A 159 -5.81 -8.44 7.17
N VAL A 160 -6.86 -8.85 6.48
CA VAL A 160 -7.84 -7.98 5.85
C VAL A 160 -9.15 -8.11 6.63
N ASP A 161 -9.47 -7.06 7.38
CA ASP A 161 -10.76 -6.94 8.03
C ASP A 161 -11.75 -6.28 7.07
N SER A 162 -12.67 -7.11 6.56
CA SER A 162 -13.77 -6.65 5.71
C SER A 162 -15.07 -6.42 6.47
N CYS A 163 -15.05 -6.49 7.81
CA CYS A 163 -16.19 -6.43 8.72
C CYS A 163 -17.39 -7.26 8.23
N ARG A 164 -17.12 -8.47 7.73
CA ARG A 164 -18.18 -9.40 7.31
C ARG A 164 -19.09 -9.81 8.47
N TYR A 165 -18.66 -9.56 9.71
CA TYR A 165 -19.28 -10.06 10.93
C TYR A 165 -19.87 -8.96 11.84
N ASP A 166 -19.63 -7.66 11.56
CA ASP A 166 -19.90 -6.58 12.52
C ASP A 166 -21.04 -5.63 12.10
N GLY A 167 -21.95 -6.08 11.22
CA GLY A 167 -23.12 -5.27 10.83
C GLY A 167 -22.83 -4.02 9.98
N GLY A 168 -21.58 -3.82 9.53
CA GLY A 168 -21.25 -2.96 8.39
C GLY A 168 -20.99 -1.47 8.66
N ILE A 169 -20.92 -1.01 9.92
CA ILE A 169 -20.55 0.37 10.24
C ILE A 169 -19.12 0.41 10.76
N ILE A 170 -18.21 0.89 9.92
CA ILE A 170 -16.82 1.08 10.30
C ILE A 170 -16.60 2.56 10.57
N SER A 171 -16.19 2.87 11.80
CA SER A 171 -15.66 4.20 12.12
C SER A 171 -14.49 4.49 11.19
N ARG A 172 -14.49 5.67 10.54
CA ARG A 172 -13.40 6.09 9.63
C ARG A 172 -12.08 6.40 10.34
N VAL A 173 -12.05 6.25 11.67
CA VAL A 173 -10.88 6.47 12.50
C VAL A 173 -10.18 5.13 12.73
N PRO A 174 -8.83 5.08 12.64
CA PRO A 174 -8.08 3.90 13.00
C PRO A 174 -8.47 3.40 14.38
N CYS A 175 -8.70 2.09 14.50
CA CYS A 175 -9.13 1.51 15.77
C CYS A 175 -7.89 1.01 16.53
N PRO A 176 -7.48 1.65 17.64
CA PRO A 176 -6.29 1.23 18.38
C PRO A 176 -6.44 -0.16 18.99
N ASN A 177 -7.67 -0.61 19.24
CA ASN A 177 -7.99 -1.96 19.73
C ASN A 177 -9.00 -2.60 18.76
N LEU A 178 -8.62 -3.69 18.11
CA LEU A 178 -9.42 -4.39 17.12
C LEU A 178 -9.75 -5.81 17.62
N THR A 179 -11.02 -6.18 17.58
CA THR A 179 -11.43 -7.58 17.67
C THR A 179 -11.60 -8.14 16.26
N TYR A 180 -10.85 -9.19 15.93
CA TYR A 180 -10.91 -9.85 14.63
C TYR A 180 -11.45 -11.28 14.76
N THR A 181 -12.45 -11.62 13.95
CA THR A 181 -13.01 -12.98 13.90
C THR A 181 -12.15 -13.88 13.01
N GLY A 182 -11.82 -15.08 13.50
CA GLY A 182 -11.06 -16.09 12.78
C GLY A 182 -11.72 -16.58 11.49
N GLU A 183 -10.97 -17.34 10.70
CA GLU A 183 -11.43 -17.95 9.45
C GLU A 183 -12.22 -19.24 9.71
N GLY A 184 -13.28 -19.44 8.92
CA GLY A 184 -14.18 -20.60 8.98
C GLY A 184 -15.63 -20.16 9.09
N GLU A 185 -16.25 -19.85 7.95
CA GLU A 185 -17.66 -19.43 7.87
C GLU A 185 -18.60 -20.65 7.92
N ASN A 186 -19.77 -20.50 8.55
CA ASN A 186 -20.87 -21.48 8.59
C ASN A 186 -20.49 -22.87 9.14
N ARG A 187 -19.51 -22.93 10.04
CA ARG A 187 -19.11 -24.15 10.77
C ARG A 187 -18.32 -23.79 12.02
N ASP A 188 -18.16 -24.77 12.92
CA ASP A 188 -17.22 -24.66 14.03
C ASP A 188 -15.81 -24.38 13.53
N GLN A 189 -15.23 -23.29 14.01
CA GLN A 189 -13.87 -22.90 13.65
C GLN A 189 -12.86 -23.79 14.33
N MET A 190 -11.83 -24.13 13.56
CA MET A 190 -10.68 -24.89 14.02
C MET A 190 -9.48 -23.97 14.20
N LEU A 191 -8.63 -24.30 15.17
CA LEU A 191 -7.41 -23.57 15.44
C LEU A 191 -6.30 -24.08 14.51
N GLU A 192 -6.50 -23.88 13.21
CA GLU A 192 -5.63 -24.33 12.12
C GLU A 192 -5.38 -23.20 11.12
N GLY A 193 -4.45 -23.40 10.19
CA GLY A 193 -4.16 -22.42 9.13
C GLY A 193 -3.94 -21.00 9.66
N GLY A 194 -4.76 -20.04 9.20
CA GLY A 194 -4.69 -18.65 9.61
C GLY A 194 -4.99 -18.42 11.10
N ASN A 195 -5.93 -19.17 11.68
CA ASN A 195 -6.28 -19.05 13.10
C ASN A 195 -5.12 -19.50 13.99
N LEU A 196 -4.49 -20.62 13.63
CA LEU A 196 -3.26 -21.09 14.29
C LEU A 196 -2.13 -20.08 14.15
N ALA A 197 -1.97 -19.50 12.95
CA ALA A 197 -0.94 -18.50 12.68
C ALA A 197 -1.14 -17.25 13.57
N LEU A 198 -2.37 -16.74 13.71
CA LEU A 198 -2.66 -15.61 14.61
C LEU A 198 -2.40 -15.95 16.08
N LYS A 199 -2.77 -17.16 16.54
CA LYS A 199 -2.42 -17.61 17.90
C LYS A 199 -0.91 -17.62 18.11
N ASN A 200 -0.15 -18.12 17.14
CA ASN A 200 1.31 -18.15 17.22
C ASN A 200 1.92 -16.74 17.30
N ASN A 201 1.34 -15.72 16.65
CA ASN A 201 1.81 -14.34 16.79
C ASN A 201 1.81 -13.84 18.24
N ILE A 202 0.90 -14.33 19.10
CA ILE A 202 0.89 -14.04 20.55
C ILE A 202 2.16 -14.60 21.19
N HIS A 203 2.44 -15.89 20.94
CA HIS A 203 3.58 -16.60 21.52
C HIS A 203 4.93 -16.00 21.08
N TYR A 204 5.12 -15.81 19.77
CA TYR A 204 6.38 -15.26 19.24
C TYR A 204 6.47 -13.73 19.31
N LYS A 205 5.42 -13.06 19.80
CA LYS A 205 5.33 -11.59 19.93
C LYS A 205 5.63 -10.89 18.61
N LYS A 206 5.07 -11.40 17.51
CA LYS A 206 5.28 -10.85 16.17
C LYS A 206 4.06 -10.04 15.72
N PRO A 207 4.26 -8.85 15.14
CA PRO A 207 3.14 -8.03 14.70
C PRO A 207 2.50 -8.58 13.43
N VAL A 208 1.27 -8.13 13.21
CA VAL A 208 0.46 -8.43 12.03
C VAL A 208 0.09 -7.09 11.37
N ARG A 209 0.24 -6.99 10.05
CA ARG A 209 -0.27 -5.84 9.29
C ARG A 209 -1.80 -5.88 9.25
N VAL A 210 -2.45 -4.77 9.55
CA VAL A 210 -3.91 -4.66 9.50
C VAL A 210 -4.33 -3.80 8.32
N ILE A 211 -5.20 -4.34 7.48
CA ILE A 211 -5.83 -3.65 6.36
C ILE A 211 -7.35 -3.69 6.59
N ARG A 212 -7.99 -2.53 6.68
CA ARG A 212 -9.45 -2.44 6.88
C ARG A 212 -10.17 -1.96 5.64
N LYS A 213 -11.30 -2.58 5.34
CA LYS A 213 -12.17 -2.20 4.23
C LYS A 213 -13.21 -1.19 4.71
N TYR A 214 -13.24 0.03 4.17
CA TYR A 214 -14.26 1.03 4.47
C TYR A 214 -15.22 1.19 3.30
N ASN A 215 -16.51 1.29 3.60
CA ASN A 215 -17.49 1.71 2.59
C ASN A 215 -17.21 3.17 2.18
N SER A 216 -17.30 3.43 0.89
CA SER A 216 -17.15 4.77 0.32
C SER A 216 -18.52 5.28 -0.08
N ASP A 217 -18.99 6.35 0.59
CA ASP A 217 -20.28 6.99 0.29
C ASP A 217 -20.29 7.63 -1.11
N ASN A 218 -19.10 7.90 -1.66
CA ASN A 218 -18.96 8.48 -2.98
C ASN A 218 -18.97 7.39 -4.07
N ASN A 219 -19.85 7.57 -5.07
CA ASN A 219 -19.85 6.85 -6.36
C ASN A 219 -18.56 7.06 -7.20
N ALA A 220 -17.51 7.65 -6.63
CA ALA A 220 -16.28 8.01 -7.32
C ALA A 220 -15.48 6.78 -7.79
N ASN A 221 -15.65 5.63 -7.14
CA ASN A 221 -14.85 4.43 -7.42
C ASN A 221 -15.73 3.21 -7.69
N ALA A 222 -15.36 2.42 -8.71
CA ALA A 222 -16.11 1.25 -9.18
C ALA A 222 -16.32 0.16 -8.11
N SER A 223 -15.48 0.12 -7.08
CA SER A 223 -15.59 -0.82 -5.94
C SER A 223 -16.64 -0.39 -4.90
N ARG A 224 -16.95 0.91 -4.77
CA ARG A 224 -17.75 1.50 -3.66
C ARG A 224 -17.17 1.28 -2.26
N TYR A 225 -15.92 0.83 -2.16
CA TYR A 225 -15.17 0.68 -0.93
C TYR A 225 -13.68 0.93 -1.17
N LYS A 226 -12.94 1.14 -0.10
CA LYS A 226 -11.48 1.23 -0.10
C LYS A 226 -10.90 0.35 1.00
N PHE A 227 -9.71 -0.17 0.78
CA PHE A 227 -8.87 -0.81 1.77
C PHE A 227 -7.82 0.19 2.24
N VAL A 228 -7.68 0.38 3.55
CA VAL A 228 -6.68 1.27 4.14
C VAL A 228 -5.73 0.46 4.99
N TYR A 229 -4.43 0.66 4.82
CA TYR A 229 -3.42 0.09 5.72
C TYR A 229 -3.40 0.87 7.04
N GLU A 230 -3.84 0.26 8.14
CA GLU A 230 -3.86 0.90 9.46
C GLU A 230 -2.55 0.76 10.24
N GLY A 231 -1.67 -0.15 9.81
CA GLY A 231 -0.36 -0.34 10.44
C GLY A 231 -0.15 -1.74 11.02
N LEU A 232 0.80 -1.83 11.94
CA LEU A 232 1.17 -3.02 12.68
C LEU A 232 0.42 -3.09 14.00
N TYR A 233 -0.09 -4.28 14.28
CA TYR A 233 -0.79 -4.61 15.51
C TYR A 233 -0.15 -5.81 16.18
N ARG A 234 -0.18 -5.83 17.52
CA ARG A 234 0.14 -7.01 18.32
C ARG A 234 -1.14 -7.78 18.61
N VAL A 235 -1.15 -9.09 18.31
CA VAL A 235 -2.20 -9.97 18.81
C VAL A 235 -1.95 -10.19 20.31
N THR A 236 -2.92 -9.85 21.16
CA THR A 236 -2.74 -9.85 22.61
C THR A 236 -3.34 -11.06 23.29
N ARG A 237 -4.53 -11.47 22.87
CA ARG A 237 -5.21 -12.69 23.33
C ARG A 237 -6.15 -13.22 22.26
N PHE A 238 -6.65 -14.42 22.48
CA PHE A 238 -7.74 -14.98 21.69
C PHE A 238 -8.72 -15.71 22.61
N ASP A 239 -9.98 -15.65 22.25
CA ASP A 239 -11.11 -16.24 22.97
C ASP A 239 -11.92 -17.10 21.99
N LYS A 240 -12.65 -18.08 22.51
CA LYS A 240 -13.58 -18.92 21.73
C LYS A 240 -15.01 -18.61 22.17
N GLU A 241 -15.83 -18.19 21.24
CA GLU A 241 -17.22 -17.77 21.48
C GLU A 241 -18.18 -18.57 20.59
N ILE A 242 -19.48 -18.51 20.88
CA ILE A 242 -20.53 -19.07 20.02
C ILE A 242 -21.22 -17.91 19.30
N GLU A 243 -21.19 -17.90 17.98
CA GLU A 243 -21.89 -16.93 17.13
C GLU A 243 -22.72 -17.67 16.09
N SER A 244 -24.01 -17.30 15.97
CA SER A 244 -24.95 -17.94 15.04
C SER A 244 -24.97 -19.48 15.12
N GLY A 245 -24.79 -20.03 16.33
CA GLY A 245 -24.80 -21.48 16.58
C GLY A 245 -23.48 -22.21 16.27
N PHE A 246 -22.43 -21.50 15.86
CA PHE A 246 -21.12 -22.07 15.59
C PHE A 246 -20.06 -21.48 16.52
N SER A 247 -19.07 -22.29 16.87
CA SER A 247 -17.93 -21.80 17.62
C SER A 247 -16.95 -21.02 16.75
N VAL A 248 -16.59 -19.82 17.18
CA VAL A 248 -15.72 -18.88 16.46
C VAL A 248 -14.57 -18.44 17.34
N TYR A 249 -13.40 -18.19 16.76
CA TYR A 249 -12.28 -17.59 17.47
C TYR A 249 -12.30 -16.07 17.32
N LYS A 250 -12.19 -15.34 18.42
CA LYS A 250 -12.01 -13.88 18.45
C LYS A 250 -10.58 -13.57 18.85
N PHE A 251 -9.88 -12.79 18.04
CA PHE A 251 -8.52 -12.35 18.30
C PHE A 251 -8.56 -10.87 18.69
N GLN A 252 -7.89 -10.52 19.78
CA GLN A 252 -7.77 -9.14 20.23
C GLN A 252 -6.42 -8.59 19.76
N LEU A 253 -6.44 -7.43 19.11
CA LEU A 253 -5.28 -6.81 18.51
C LEU A 253 -5.13 -5.37 18.97
N ASP A 254 -3.94 -5.00 19.42
CA ASP A 254 -3.61 -3.62 19.81
C ASP A 254 -2.64 -3.01 18.81
N MET A 255 -2.92 -1.81 18.33
CA MET A 255 -2.03 -1.06 17.45
C MET A 255 -0.70 -0.81 18.17
N LEU A 256 0.41 -1.05 17.48
CA LEU A 256 1.72 -0.72 18.02
C LEU A 256 1.93 0.80 18.08
N GLU A 257 2.78 1.25 19.00
CA GLU A 257 3.18 2.65 19.08
C GLU A 257 3.92 3.10 17.80
N ASP A 258 3.86 4.40 17.48
CA ASP A 258 4.43 4.98 16.26
C ASP A 258 5.90 4.59 16.02
N HIS A 259 6.72 4.61 17.07
CA HIS A 259 8.14 4.26 16.99
C HIS A 259 8.38 2.78 16.60
N GLN A 260 7.37 1.93 16.76
CA GLN A 260 7.44 0.49 16.45
C GLN A 260 6.85 0.16 15.07
N GLN A 261 6.10 1.07 14.44
CA GLN A 261 5.41 0.83 13.18
C GLN A 261 6.36 0.51 12.02
N TYR A 262 7.56 1.11 12.02
CA TYR A 262 8.57 0.92 10.97
C TYR A 262 9.88 0.33 11.50
N ASP A 263 9.84 -0.31 12.67
CA ASP A 263 11.02 -0.86 13.32
C ASP A 263 11.61 -2.03 12.53
N SER A 264 12.89 -1.89 12.16
CA SER A 264 13.65 -2.90 11.42
C SER A 264 13.75 -4.25 12.15
N LYS A 265 13.56 -4.30 13.47
CA LYS A 265 13.59 -5.54 14.27
C LYS A 265 12.53 -6.56 13.85
N TRP A 266 11.46 -6.12 13.19
CA TRP A 266 10.42 -7.02 12.70
C TRP A 266 10.87 -7.83 11.48
N LYS A 267 11.88 -7.36 10.75
CA LYS A 267 12.46 -8.10 9.62
C LYS A 267 13.12 -9.37 10.14
N GLN A 268 12.55 -10.52 9.79
CA GLN A 268 13.05 -11.82 10.23
C GLN A 268 14.21 -12.27 9.32
N LYS A 269 15.33 -12.72 9.93
CA LYS A 269 16.49 -13.29 9.20
C LYS A 269 16.40 -14.81 8.97
N ARG A 270 15.39 -15.49 9.54
CA ARG A 270 15.21 -16.96 9.40
C ARG A 270 14.66 -17.30 8.01
N ILE A 271 15.06 -18.44 7.48
CA ILE A 271 14.58 -18.97 6.19
C ILE A 271 13.16 -19.53 6.41
N TRP A 272 12.15 -18.85 5.88
CA TRP A 272 10.75 -19.31 5.87
C TRP A 272 10.38 -19.76 4.46
N ARG A 273 9.50 -20.75 4.32
CA ARG A 273 8.95 -21.14 3.01
C ARG A 273 7.80 -20.18 2.65
N HIS A 274 7.75 -19.79 1.38
CA HIS A 274 6.75 -18.84 0.82
C HIS A 274 5.47 -19.53 0.39
#